data_AF-A0A151B851-F1
#
_entry.id   AF-A0A151B851-F1
#
_cell.length_a   1.000
_cell.length_b   1.000
_cell.length_c   1.000
_cell.angle_alpha   90.00
_cell.angle_beta   90.00
_cell.angle_gamma   90.00
#
_symmetry.space_group_name_H-M   'P 1'
#
loop_
_entity.id
_entity.type
_entity.pdbx_description
1 polymer ?
#
loop_
_entity_poly.entity_id
_entity_poly.type
_entity_poly.pdbx_seq_one_letter_code
_entity_poly.pdbx_strand_id
1 'polypeptide(L)'
;KYGDSIVDVSERLAQNLRKSSRVLVLFGSPREGLRDILSRESLELSRVTDYVVNTIPHQGTETVRTEEALYATLAILNLLAP
;
A
#
# COMPACT_ATOMS: atom_id res chain seq x y z
N LYS A 1 -7.53 -6.17 0.80
CA LYS A 1 -7.85 -7.42 1.56
C LYS A 1 -7.16 -7.51 2.93
N TYR A 2 -5.89 -7.09 3.05
CA TYR A 2 -5.12 -7.02 4.31
C TYR A 2 -4.51 -5.62 4.47
N GLY A 3 -3.99 -5.30 5.65
CA GLY A 3 -3.49 -3.95 5.98
C GLY A 3 -4.62 -3.01 6.41
N ASP A 4 -4.24 -1.84 6.93
CA ASP A 4 -5.20 -0.83 7.37
C ASP A 4 -5.96 -0.28 6.17
N SER A 5 -7.26 -0.03 6.32
CA SER A 5 -8.04 0.60 5.25
C SER A 5 -7.50 1.99 4.95
N ILE A 6 -7.36 2.33 3.68
CA ILE A 6 -6.98 3.70 3.27
C ILE A 6 -7.89 4.76 3.88
N VAL A 7 -9.18 4.44 4.06
CA VAL A 7 -10.16 5.34 4.67
C VAL A 7 -9.74 5.71 6.09
N ASP A 8 -9.34 4.73 6.89
CA ASP A 8 -9.02 4.88 8.31
C ASP A 8 -7.69 5.62 8.53
N VAL A 9 -6.74 5.48 7.60
CA VAL A 9 -5.40 6.07 7.74
C VAL A 9 -5.19 7.33 6.90
N SER A 10 -6.18 7.74 6.09
CA SER A 10 -6.08 8.79 5.08
C SER A 10 -5.51 10.12 5.61
N GLU A 11 -6.05 10.62 6.72
CA GLU A 11 -5.62 11.90 7.30
C GLU A 11 -4.16 11.86 7.74
N ARG A 12 -3.78 10.83 8.52
CA ARG A 12 -2.40 10.66 9.00
C ARG A 12 -1.43 10.42 7.85
N LEU A 13 -1.84 9.64 6.86
CA LEU A 13 -1.04 9.38 5.66
C LEU A 13 -0.80 10.68 4.88
N ALA A 14 -1.84 11.49 4.65
CA ALA A 14 -1.71 12.78 3.95
C ALA A 14 -0.75 13.74 4.66
N GLN A 15 -0.84 13.84 5.99
CA GLN A 15 0.07 14.68 6.77
C GLN A 15 1.52 14.22 6.65
N ASN A 16 1.78 12.91 6.69
CA ASN A 16 3.12 12.37 6.59
C ASN A 16 3.69 12.46 5.16
N LEU A 17 2.86 12.26 4.13
CA LEU A 17 3.24 12.46 2.74
C LEU A 17 3.73 13.89 2.49
N ARG A 18 2.99 14.91 2.97
CA ARG A 18 3.37 16.33 2.80
C ARG A 18 4.68 16.71 3.50
N LYS A 19 5.04 16.00 4.57
CA LYS A 19 6.29 16.21 5.33
C LYS A 19 7.47 15.41 4.75
N SER A 20 7.20 14.44 3.88
CA SER A 20 8.21 13.52 3.36
C SER A 20 8.88 14.10 2.12
N SER A 21 10.21 14.10 2.08
CA SER A 21 10.97 14.50 0.90
C SER A 21 11.13 13.37 -0.13
N ARG A 22 10.91 12.12 0.29
CA ARG A 22 10.98 10.92 -0.55
C ARG A 22 9.95 9.91 -0.06
N VAL A 23 9.26 9.27 -0.98
CA VAL A 23 8.25 8.25 -0.70
C VAL A 23 8.55 7.01 -1.55
N LEU A 24 8.51 5.84 -0.93
CA LEU A 24 8.63 4.55 -1.61
C LEU A 24 7.32 3.79 -1.43
N VAL A 25 6.74 3.33 -2.54
CA VAL A 25 5.55 2.48 -2.54
C VAL A 25 5.95 1.10 -3.04
N LEU A 26 5.67 0.09 -2.24
CA LEU A 26 5.99 -1.30 -2.56
C LEU A 26 4.74 -1.99 -3.12
N PHE A 27 4.92 -2.75 -4.21
CA PHE A 27 3.89 -3.60 -4.78
C PHE A 27 4.37 -5.05 -4.80
N GLY A 28 3.45 -5.98 -4.55
CA GLY A 28 3.72 -7.41 -4.71
C GLY A 28 3.89 -7.81 -6.17
N SER A 29 4.28 -9.06 -6.37
CA SER A 29 4.39 -9.66 -7.70
C SER A 29 3.04 -10.25 -8.15
N PRO A 30 2.89 -10.64 -9.43
CA PRO A 30 1.67 -11.29 -9.91
C PRO A 30 1.34 -12.62 -9.22
N ARG A 31 2.33 -13.30 -8.62
CA ARG A 31 2.18 -14.63 -8.00
C ARG A 31 2.30 -14.63 -6.48
N GLU A 32 2.93 -13.61 -5.91
CA GLU A 32 3.26 -13.55 -4.49
C GLU A 32 3.08 -12.13 -3.95
N GLY A 33 2.38 -12.03 -2.81
CA GLY A 33 2.25 -10.77 -2.08
C GLY A 33 3.54 -10.39 -1.36
N LEU A 34 3.65 -9.13 -0.94
CA LEU A 34 4.83 -8.66 -0.21
C LEU A 34 5.07 -9.42 1.09
N ARG A 35 4.01 -9.87 1.77
CA ARG A 35 4.12 -10.68 2.99
C ARG A 35 4.81 -12.02 2.70
N ASP A 36 4.45 -12.68 1.61
CA ASP A 36 5.02 -13.97 1.22
C ASP A 36 6.49 -13.80 0.84
N ILE A 37 6.79 -12.78 0.03
CA ILE A 37 8.15 -12.43 -0.37
C ILE A 37 9.04 -12.20 0.84
N LEU A 38 8.61 -11.35 1.79
CA LEU A 38 9.41 -11.01 2.97
C LEU A 38 9.53 -12.15 3.98
N SER A 39 8.52 -13.03 4.05
CA SER A 39 8.57 -14.19 4.95
C SER A 39 9.71 -15.15 4.64
N ARG A 40 10.10 -15.28 3.35
CA ARG A 40 11.25 -16.09 2.91
C ARG A 40 12.57 -15.55 3.47
N GLU A 41 12.63 -14.25 3.70
CA GLU A 41 13.78 -13.54 4.28
C GLU A 41 13.66 -13.36 5.81
N SER A 42 12.69 -14.02 6.46
CA SER A 42 12.39 -13.85 7.89
C SER A 42 12.10 -12.39 8.31
N LEU A 43 11.55 -11.60 7.38
CA LEU A 43 11.16 -10.20 7.61
C LEU A 43 9.64 -10.05 7.69
N GLU A 44 9.19 -9.11 8.51
CA GLU A 44 7.78 -8.74 8.62
C GLU A 44 7.57 -7.34 8.04
N LEU A 45 6.48 -7.14 7.30
CA LEU A 45 6.13 -5.85 6.70
C LEU A 45 6.16 -4.70 7.71
N SER A 46 5.57 -4.90 8.90
CA SER A 46 5.51 -3.91 9.98
C SER A 46 6.88 -3.48 10.50
N ARG A 47 7.95 -4.23 10.24
CA ARG A 47 9.32 -3.88 10.65
C ARG A 47 10.08 -3.08 9.61
N VAL A 48 9.61 -3.07 8.36
CA VAL A 48 10.34 -2.50 7.21
C VAL A 48 9.55 -1.43 6.46
N THR A 49 8.30 -1.16 6.87
CA THR A 49 7.46 -0.12 6.28
C THR A 49 6.80 0.73 7.35
N ASP A 50 6.68 2.04 7.09
CA ASP A 50 5.92 2.95 7.94
C ASP A 50 4.41 2.65 7.91
N TYR A 51 3.92 2.11 6.78
CA TYR A 51 2.52 1.80 6.56
C TYR A 51 2.32 0.52 5.77
N VAL A 52 1.28 -0.24 6.13
CA VAL A 52 0.73 -1.34 5.32
C VAL A 52 -0.74 -1.03 5.07
N VAL A 53 -1.06 -0.57 3.86
CA VAL A 53 -2.38 0.02 3.54
C VAL A 53 -3.10 -0.80 2.48
N ASN A 54 -4.40 -1.02 2.69
CA ASN A 54 -5.33 -1.47 1.67
C ASN A 54 -5.92 -0.28 0.91
N THR A 55 -5.43 -0.02 -0.30
CA THR A 55 -5.88 1.10 -1.15
C THR A 55 -7.15 0.82 -1.93
N ILE A 56 -7.61 -0.44 -1.99
CA ILE A 56 -8.85 -0.84 -2.67
C ILE A 56 -9.72 -1.64 -1.68
N PRO A 57 -10.31 -0.97 -0.68
CA PRO A 57 -11.25 -1.62 0.23
C PRO A 57 -12.46 -2.15 -0.55
N HIS A 58 -13.04 -3.26 -0.07
CA HIS A 58 -14.18 -3.92 -0.72
C HIS A 58 -13.95 -4.27 -2.20
N GLN A 59 -12.71 -4.63 -2.58
CA GLN A 59 -12.43 -5.15 -3.92
C GLN A 59 -13.46 -6.24 -4.31
N GLY A 60 -14.14 -6.05 -5.43
CA GLY A 60 -15.18 -6.96 -5.94
C GLY A 60 -14.62 -8.21 -6.63
N THR A 61 -13.30 -8.38 -6.60
CA THR A 61 -12.56 -9.46 -7.25
C THR A 61 -11.70 -10.18 -6.22
N GLU A 62 -11.33 -11.43 -6.52
CA GLU A 62 -10.47 -12.21 -5.64
C GLU A 62 -9.08 -11.58 -5.49
N THR A 63 -8.52 -11.09 -6.61
CA THR A 63 -7.21 -10.45 -6.70
C THR A 63 -7.30 -9.13 -7.49
N VAL A 64 -6.42 -8.19 -7.17
CA VAL A 64 -6.17 -6.98 -7.97
C VAL A 64 -4.79 -7.15 -8.58
N ARG A 65 -4.68 -6.97 -9.90
CA ARG A 65 -3.39 -7.09 -10.58
C ARG A 65 -2.49 -5.90 -10.26
N THR A 66 -1.18 -6.07 -10.40
CA THR A 66 -0.20 -5.03 -10.03
C THR A 66 -0.42 -3.72 -10.79
N GLU A 67 -0.76 -3.80 -12.09
CA GLU A 67 -1.05 -2.63 -12.92
C GLU A 67 -2.30 -1.87 -12.46
N GLU A 68 -3.36 -2.57 -12.05
CA GLU A 68 -4.60 -1.97 -11.51
C GLU A 68 -4.34 -1.34 -10.14
N ALA A 69 -3.60 -2.06 -9.28
CA ALA A 69 -3.22 -1.60 -7.96
C ALA A 69 -2.34 -0.34 -8.03
N LEU A 70 -1.43 -0.27 -9.01
CA LEU A 70 -0.58 0.87 -9.26
C LEU A 70 -1.41 2.11 -9.59
N TYR A 71 -2.33 2.02 -10.55
CA TYR A 71 -3.19 3.15 -10.91
C TYR A 71 -4.07 3.60 -9.75
N ALA A 72 -4.75 2.68 -9.06
CA ALA A 72 -5.61 3.03 -7.93
C ALA A 72 -4.84 3.68 -6.79
N THR A 73 -3.67 3.11 -6.45
CA THR A 73 -2.83 3.62 -5.35
C THR A 73 -2.28 5.00 -5.67
N LEU A 74 -1.71 5.21 -6.86
CA LEU A 74 -1.15 6.52 -7.23
C LEU A 74 -2.24 7.59 -7.35
N ALA A 75 -3.44 7.26 -7.84
CA ALA A 75 -4.56 8.20 -7.88
C ALA A 75 -4.95 8.68 -6.48
N ILE A 76 -5.03 7.78 -5.51
CA ILE A 76 -5.29 8.10 -4.10
C ILE A 76 -4.18 8.98 -3.52
N LEU A 77 -2.91 8.59 -3.70
CA LEU A 77 -1.78 9.35 -3.16
C LEU A 77 -1.73 10.76 -3.74
N ASN A 78 -1.98 10.91 -5.05
CA ASN A 78 -2.07 12.20 -5.74
C ASN A 78 -3.20 13.09 -5.19
N LEU A 79 -4.31 12.50 -4.72
CA LEU A 79 -5.41 13.26 -4.11
C LEU A 79 -5.09 13.70 -2.67
N LEU A 80 -4.35 12.88 -1.92
CA LEU A 80 -3.99 13.18 -0.53
C LEU A 80 -2.88 14.24 -0.41
N ALA A 81 -1.91 14.23 -1.32
CA ALA A 81 -0.78 15.15 -1.36
C ALA A 81 -0.40 15.47 -2.81
N PRO A 82 -1.11 16.42 -3.45
CA PRO A 82 -0.71 16.94 -4.76
C PRO A 82 0.58 17.76 -4.70
#